data_AF-A0A958S2Q8-F1
#
_entry.id   AF-A0A958S2Q8-F1
#
_cell.length_a   1.000
_cell.length_b   1.000
_cell.length_c   1.000
_cell.angle_alpha   90.00
_cell.angle_beta   90.00
_cell.angle_gamma   90.00
#
_symmetry.space_group_name_H-M   'P 1'
#
loop_
_entity.id
_entity.type
_entity.pdbx_description
1 polymer ?
#
loop_
_entity_poly.entity_id
_entity_poly.type
_entity_poly.pdbx_seq_one_letter_code
_entity_poly.pdbx_strand_id
1 'polypeptide(L)'
;MNLSGFTRKAVLLTFVLSLTVFSGCGYNALQGLDEDVKASWAEVENQYQRRSDLIPNLVSVVKGYAKHEKETLEAVIEARAKATQTKVEVKDLSNAGSFGKFQQAQDALSSALSRLMVVVERYPDL
;
A
#
# COMPACT_ATOMS: atom_id res chain seq x y z
N MET A 1 58.39 21.04 27.96
CA MET A 1 57.05 20.87 27.37
C MET A 1 56.34 19.74 28.10
N ASN A 2 55.19 20.00 28.72
CA ASN A 2 54.47 19.03 29.55
C ASN A 2 53.82 17.93 28.70
N LEU A 3 54.57 16.85 28.46
CA LEU A 3 54.17 15.69 27.67
C LEU A 3 52.85 15.07 28.17
N SER A 4 52.60 15.09 29.48
CA SER A 4 51.40 14.54 30.11
C SER A 4 50.12 15.37 29.86
N GLY A 5 50.25 16.67 29.64
CA GLY A 5 49.13 17.54 29.28
C GLY A 5 48.73 17.39 27.82
N PHE A 6 49.71 17.12 26.95
CA PHE A 6 49.49 16.89 25.53
C PHE A 6 48.79 15.55 25.27
N THR A 7 49.20 14.47 25.95
CA THR A 7 48.56 13.15 25.81
C THR A 7 47.11 13.14 26.30
N ARG A 8 46.79 13.82 27.41
CA ARG A 8 45.40 13.96 27.88
C ARG A 8 44.50 14.68 26.88
N LYS A 9 44.99 15.77 26.27
CA LYS A 9 44.24 16.52 25.26
C LYS A 9 44.04 15.71 23.98
N ALA A 10 45.07 14.95 23.57
CA ALA A 10 44.97 14.06 22.41
C ALA A 10 43.89 12.98 22.62
N VAL A 11 43.88 12.29 23.76
CA VAL A 11 42.88 11.25 24.07
C VAL A 11 41.45 11.80 24.08
N LEU A 12 41.24 12.96 24.69
CA LEU A 12 39.93 13.62 24.68
C LEU A 12 39.46 13.97 23.26
N LEU A 13 40.38 14.45 22.42
CA LEU A 13 40.06 14.81 21.04
C LEU A 13 39.71 13.57 20.21
N THR A 14 40.44 12.47 20.38
CA THR A 14 40.15 11.19 19.70
C THR A 14 38.80 10.62 20.17
N PHE A 15 38.48 10.73 21.45
CA PHE A 15 37.21 10.27 22.01
C PHE A 15 36.02 11.08 21.46
N VAL A 16 36.13 12.41 21.41
CA VAL A 16 35.11 13.28 20.82
C VAL A 16 34.93 12.99 19.32
N LEU A 17 36.02 12.81 18.58
CA LEU A 17 35.96 12.47 17.16
C LEU A 17 35.29 11.10 16.94
N SER A 18 35.60 10.11 17.77
CA SER A 18 34.99 8.77 17.69
C SER A 18 33.48 8.79 17.95
N LEU A 19 32.99 9.64 18.86
CA LEU A 19 31.55 9.79 19.14
C LEU A 19 30.79 10.36 17.95
N THR A 20 31.40 11.29 17.20
CA THR A 20 30.77 11.90 16.01
C THR A 20 30.71 10.97 14.81
N VAL A 21 31.65 10.03 14.68
CA VAL A 21 31.66 9.06 13.56
C VAL A 21 30.60 7.96 13.75
N PHE A 22 30.29 7.58 14.99
CA PHE A 22 29.35 6.49 15.28
C PHE A 22 27.86 6.89 15.26
N SER A 23 27.54 8.18 15.39
CA SER A 23 26.15 8.64 15.58
C SER A 23 25.33 8.72 14.28
N GLY A 24 25.95 8.59 13.10
CA GLY A 24 25.29 8.84 11.81
C GLY A 24 24.89 7.62 10.96
N CYS A 25 25.48 6.44 11.18
CA CYS A 25 25.37 5.33 10.22
C CYS A 25 24.07 4.49 10.33
N GLY A 26 23.34 4.54 11.44
CA GLY A 26 22.13 3.72 11.65
C GLY A 26 20.81 4.45 11.45
N TYR A 27 20.70 5.69 11.93
CA TYR A 27 19.42 6.41 11.97
C TYR A 27 18.93 6.81 10.56
N ASN A 28 19.82 7.33 9.72
CA ASN A 28 19.48 7.71 8.34
C ASN A 28 19.11 6.49 7.47
N ALA A 29 19.71 5.33 7.73
CA ALA A 29 19.37 4.10 7.02
C ALA A 29 17.97 3.60 7.38
N LEU A 30 17.60 3.63 8.67
CA LEU A 30 16.25 3.26 9.11
C LEU A 30 15.18 4.22 8.59
N GLN A 31 15.48 5.52 8.58
CA GLN A 31 14.56 6.51 8.02
C GLN A 31 14.38 6.33 6.50
N GLY A 32 15.46 6.03 5.77
CA GLY A 32 15.37 5.71 4.34
C GLY A 32 14.48 4.49 4.07
N LEU A 33 14.67 3.41 4.83
CA LEU A 33 13.85 2.20 4.70
C LEU A 33 12.37 2.44 5.03
N ASP A 34 12.07 3.29 6.02
CA ASP A 34 10.69 3.66 6.38
C ASP A 34 10.00 4.45 5.26
N GLU A 35 10.71 5.40 4.64
CA GLU A 35 10.20 6.14 3.49
C GLU A 35 10.01 5.25 2.25
N ASP A 36 10.92 4.29 2.00
CA ASP A 36 10.78 3.32 0.91
C ASP A 36 9.52 2.45 1.07
N VAL A 37 9.22 2.00 2.30
CA VAL A 37 8.01 1.22 2.60
C VAL A 37 6.76 2.07 2.39
N LYS A 38 6.75 3.32 2.86
CA LYS A 38 5.61 4.25 2.64
C LYS A 38 5.39 4.51 1.15
N ALA A 39 6.45 4.77 0.40
CA ALA A 39 6.37 5.03 -1.04
C ALA A 39 5.83 3.80 -1.79
N SER A 40 6.34 2.61 -1.46
CA SER A 40 5.87 1.35 -2.05
C SER A 40 4.39 1.08 -1.74
N TRP A 41 3.97 1.35 -0.50
CA TRP A 41 2.57 1.19 -0.11
C TRP A 41 1.65 2.20 -0.81
N ALA A 42 2.07 3.45 -0.95
CA ALA A 42 1.32 4.47 -1.67
C ALA A 42 1.10 4.07 -3.14
N GLU A 43 2.10 3.46 -3.79
CA GLU A 43 1.92 2.94 -5.15
C GLU A 43 0.86 1.83 -5.20
N VAL A 44 0.88 0.89 -4.25
CA VAL A 44 -0.14 -0.17 -4.16
C VAL A 44 -1.53 0.43 -3.95
N GLU A 45 -1.67 1.41 -3.07
CA GLU A 45 -2.94 2.12 -2.83
C GLU A 45 -3.43 2.84 -4.09
N ASN A 46 -2.54 3.52 -4.81
CA ASN A 46 -2.88 4.20 -6.08
C ASN A 46 -3.43 3.23 -7.13
N GLN A 47 -2.84 2.04 -7.26
CA GLN A 47 -3.34 1.03 -8.20
C GLN A 47 -4.73 0.52 -7.82
N TYR A 48 -4.98 0.28 -6.53
CA TYR A 48 -6.30 -0.15 -6.06
C TYR A 48 -7.35 0.95 -6.17
N GLN A 49 -6.97 2.20 -5.94
CA GLN A 49 -7.83 3.36 -6.12
C GLN A 49 -8.21 3.50 -7.60
N ARG A 50 -7.23 3.47 -8.51
CA ARG A 50 -7.48 3.55 -9.96
C ARG A 50 -8.40 2.43 -10.46
N ARG A 51 -8.18 1.19 -10.00
CA ARG A 51 -9.09 0.07 -10.29
C ARG A 51 -10.50 0.38 -9.80
N SER A 52 -10.65 0.87 -8.58
CA SER A 52 -11.95 1.21 -8.01
C SER A 52 -12.63 2.36 -8.74
N ASP A 53 -11.88 3.34 -9.24
CA ASP A 53 -12.43 4.49 -9.98
C ASP A 53 -12.92 4.14 -11.39
N LEU A 54 -12.38 3.08 -11.99
CA LEU A 54 -12.81 2.59 -13.31
C LEU A 54 -14.08 1.72 -13.23
N ILE A 55 -14.37 1.08 -12.10
CA ILE A 55 -15.51 0.16 -11.96
C ILE A 55 -16.87 0.80 -12.28
N PRO A 56 -17.19 2.04 -11.83
CA PRO A 56 -18.45 2.69 -12.20
C PRO A 56 -18.63 2.81 -13.71
N ASN A 57 -17.56 3.12 -14.45
CA ASN A 57 -17.61 3.19 -15.92
C ASN A 57 -17.86 1.80 -16.52
N LEU A 58 -17.18 0.76 -16.05
CA LEU A 58 -17.40 -0.62 -16.49
C LEU A 58 -18.85 -1.07 -16.22
N VAL A 59 -19.38 -0.81 -15.03
CA VAL A 59 -20.77 -1.12 -14.66
C VAL A 59 -21.75 -0.39 -15.56
N SER A 60 -21.49 0.88 -15.90
CA SER A 60 -22.34 1.66 -16.80
C SER A 60 -22.40 1.05 -18.21
N VAL A 61 -21.24 0.67 -18.77
CA VAL A 61 -21.15 0.01 -20.08
C VAL A 61 -21.91 -1.32 -20.04
N VAL A 62 -21.63 -2.18 -19.06
CA VAL A 62 -22.30 -3.49 -18.99
C VAL A 62 -23.81 -3.36 -18.79
N LYS A 63 -24.26 -2.40 -17.97
CA LYS A 63 -25.68 -2.13 -17.75
C LYS A 63 -26.41 -1.69 -19.03
N GLY A 64 -25.71 -1.07 -19.99
CA GLY A 64 -26.26 -0.67 -21.28
C GLY A 64 -26.74 -1.86 -22.12
N TYR A 65 -25.95 -2.95 -22.14
CA TYR A 65 -26.20 -4.13 -22.96
C TYR A 65 -26.82 -5.30 -22.18
N ALA A 66 -26.49 -5.48 -20.90
CA ALA A 66 -26.92 -6.60 -20.07
C ALA A 66 -27.92 -6.17 -18.97
N LYS A 67 -29.04 -5.54 -19.35
CA LYS A 67 -30.04 -4.97 -18.41
C LYS A 67 -30.69 -5.97 -17.45
N HIS A 68 -30.63 -7.26 -17.76
CA HIS A 68 -31.17 -8.34 -16.94
C HIS A 68 -30.20 -8.86 -15.86
N GLU A 69 -28.92 -8.49 -15.93
CA GLU A 69 -27.86 -8.97 -15.03
C GLU A 69 -27.73 -8.10 -13.77
N LYS A 70 -28.87 -7.76 -13.15
CA LYS A 70 -28.93 -6.84 -11.99
C LYS A 70 -28.16 -7.39 -10.79
N GLU A 71 -28.37 -8.66 -10.46
CA GLU A 71 -27.71 -9.32 -9.32
C GLU A 71 -26.17 -9.29 -9.47
N THR A 72 -25.68 -9.57 -10.67
CA THR A 72 -24.24 -9.54 -10.96
C THR A 72 -23.68 -8.12 -10.81
N LEU A 73 -24.38 -7.11 -11.33
CA LEU A 73 -23.94 -5.71 -11.24
C LEU A 73 -24.02 -5.18 -9.80
N GLU A 74 -25.05 -5.54 -9.04
CA GLU A 74 -25.19 -5.19 -7.62
C GLU A 74 -24.05 -5.80 -6.79
N ALA A 75 -23.71 -7.07 -7.03
CA ALA A 75 -22.59 -7.72 -6.36
C ALA A 75 -21.24 -7.01 -6.63
N VAL A 76 -21.02 -6.49 -7.85
CA VAL A 76 -19.82 -5.72 -8.19
C VAL A 76 -19.79 -4.38 -7.46
N ILE A 77 -20.94 -3.68 -7.42
CA ILE A 77 -21.07 -2.39 -6.73
C ILE A 77 -20.82 -2.56 -5.22
N GLU A 78 -21.42 -3.57 -4.60
CA GLU A 78 -21.25 -3.86 -3.18
C GLU A 78 -19.80 -4.25 -2.86
N ALA A 79 -19.21 -5.14 -3.66
CA ALA A 79 -17.82 -5.54 -3.47
C ALA A 79 -16.86 -4.35 -3.61
N ARG A 80 -17.11 -3.44 -4.56
CA ARG A 80 -16.33 -2.19 -4.70
C ARG A 80 -16.48 -1.32 -3.45
N ALA A 81 -17.71 -1.15 -2.95
CA ALA A 81 -17.96 -0.35 -1.75
C ALA A 81 -17.19 -0.91 -0.54
N LYS A 82 -17.19 -2.23 -0.34
CA LYS A 82 -16.42 -2.88 0.73
C LYS A 82 -14.91 -2.73 0.56
N ALA A 83 -14.39 -2.92 -0.66
CA ALA A 83 -12.98 -2.76 -0.99
C ALA A 83 -12.49 -1.32 -0.71
N THR A 84 -13.27 -0.30 -1.10
CA THR A 84 -12.90 1.12 -0.91
C THR A 84 -13.07 1.61 0.53
N GLN A 85 -13.97 1.00 1.32
CA GLN A 85 -14.14 1.32 2.75
C GLN A 85 -13.08 0.70 3.64
N THR A 86 -12.52 -0.45 3.24
CA THR A 86 -11.50 -1.13 4.01
C THR A 86 -10.14 -0.48 3.70
N LYS A 87 -9.76 0.53 4.49
CA LYS A 87 -8.46 1.20 4.35
C LYS A 87 -7.43 0.59 5.30
N VAL A 88 -6.18 0.52 4.86
CA VAL A 88 -5.04 0.08 5.66
C VAL A 88 -3.94 1.13 5.59
N GLU A 89 -3.50 1.58 6.75
CA GLU A 89 -2.38 2.51 6.87
C GLU A 89 -1.06 1.74 6.94
N VAL A 90 0.06 2.41 6.63
CA VAL A 90 1.41 1.80 6.65
C VAL A 90 1.73 1.12 7.98
N LYS A 91 1.30 1.73 9.10
CA LYS A 91 1.49 1.16 10.45
C LYS A 91 0.72 -0.15 10.69
N ASP A 92 -0.32 -0.40 9.90
CA ASP A 92 -1.20 -1.55 10.04
C ASP A 92 -0.81 -2.71 9.08
N LEU A 93 0.22 -2.52 8.25
CA LEU A 93 0.71 -3.57 7.33
C LEU A 93 1.23 -4.80 8.06
N SER A 94 1.85 -4.61 9.21
CA SER A 94 2.32 -5.70 10.07
C SER A 94 1.20 -6.35 10.89
N ASN A 95 0.00 -5.77 10.88
CA ASN A 95 -1.16 -6.33 11.58
C ASN A 95 -1.91 -7.29 10.65
N ALA A 96 -1.67 -8.58 10.85
CA ALA A 96 -2.30 -9.65 10.06
C ALA A 96 -3.83 -9.58 10.04
N GLY A 97 -4.48 -9.08 11.11
CA GLY A 97 -5.92 -8.95 11.18
C GLY A 97 -6.46 -7.83 10.28
N SER A 98 -5.88 -6.63 10.37
CA SER A 98 -6.27 -5.48 9.56
C SER A 98 -5.92 -5.69 8.08
N PHE A 99 -4.70 -6.15 7.81
CA PHE A 99 -4.26 -6.45 6.45
C PHE A 99 -5.05 -7.61 5.82
N GLY A 100 -5.38 -8.64 6.61
CA GLY A 100 -6.21 -9.75 6.15
C GLY A 100 -7.62 -9.32 5.73
N LYS A 101 -8.26 -8.39 6.45
CA LYS A 101 -9.56 -7.81 6.06
C LYS A 101 -9.48 -7.04 4.76
N PHE A 102 -8.42 -6.24 4.58
CA PHE A 102 -8.16 -5.54 3.33
C PHE A 102 -8.04 -6.52 2.18
N GLN A 103 -7.17 -7.53 2.31
CA GLN A 103 -6.96 -8.54 1.28
C GLN A 103 -8.26 -9.28 0.95
N GLN A 104 -9.05 -9.68 1.95
CA GLN A 104 -10.34 -10.31 1.74
C GLN A 104 -11.31 -9.42 0.93
N ALA A 105 -11.33 -8.11 1.19
CA ALA A 105 -12.17 -7.18 0.44
C ALA A 105 -11.69 -7.04 -1.01
N GLN A 106 -10.37 -6.99 -1.24
CA GLN A 106 -9.78 -6.96 -2.59
C GLN A 106 -10.06 -8.26 -3.38
N ASP A 107 -10.01 -9.41 -2.71
CA ASP A 107 -10.30 -10.73 -3.31
C ASP A 107 -11.77 -10.86 -3.67
N ALA A 108 -12.68 -10.41 -2.78
CA ALA A 108 -14.11 -10.39 -3.04
C ALA A 108 -14.45 -9.54 -4.27
N LEU A 109 -13.81 -8.37 -4.42
CA LEU A 109 -13.95 -7.54 -5.61
C LEU A 109 -13.45 -8.24 -6.87
N SER A 110 -12.31 -8.94 -6.79
CA SER A 110 -11.75 -9.70 -7.91
C SER A 110 -12.66 -10.86 -8.33
N SER A 111 -13.27 -11.55 -7.36
CA SER A 111 -14.27 -12.59 -7.61
C SER A 111 -15.52 -12.03 -8.29
N ALA A 112 -16.03 -10.88 -7.85
CA ALA A 112 -17.19 -10.23 -8.46
C ALA A 112 -16.92 -9.80 -9.91
N LEU A 113 -15.74 -9.23 -10.18
CA LEU A 113 -15.33 -8.88 -11.55
C LEU A 113 -15.15 -10.13 -12.43
N SER A 114 -14.70 -11.25 -11.88
CA SER A 114 -14.59 -12.52 -12.63
C SER A 114 -15.98 -13.03 -13.06
N ARG A 115 -16.99 -12.90 -12.21
CA ARG A 115 -18.40 -13.20 -12.58
C ARG A 115 -18.92 -12.24 -13.65
N LEU A 116 -18.57 -10.95 -13.55
CA LEU A 116 -18.91 -9.96 -14.56
C LEU A 116 -18.29 -10.30 -15.92
N MET A 117 -17.07 -10.84 -15.96
CA MET A 117 -16.42 -11.28 -17.20
C MET A 117 -17.22 -12.39 -17.90
N VAL A 118 -17.76 -13.35 -17.16
CA VAL A 118 -18.64 -14.39 -17.71
C VAL A 118 -19.92 -13.77 -18.31
N VAL A 119 -20.45 -12.70 -17.70
CA VAL A 119 -21.56 -11.94 -18.31
C VAL A 119 -21.10 -11.31 -19.61
N VAL A 120 -19.92 -10.68 -19.66
CA VAL A 120 -19.40 -10.09 -20.90
C VAL A 120 -19.32 -11.11 -22.03
N GLU A 121 -18.85 -12.33 -21.75
CA GLU A 121 -18.78 -13.41 -22.73
C GLU A 121 -20.14 -13.84 -23.28
N ARG A 122 -21.22 -13.72 -22.49
CA ARG A 122 -22.59 -14.05 -22.91
C ARG A 122 -23.24 -12.97 -23.76
N TYR A 123 -22.69 -11.76 -23.77
CA TYR A 123 -23.20 -10.61 -24.50
C TYR A 123 -22.09 -10.09 -25.44
N PRO A 124 -21.82 -10.76 -26.57
CA PRO A 124 -20.69 -10.44 -27.46
C PRO A 124 -20.80 -9.05 -28.13
N ASP A 125 -21.99 -8.44 -28.08
CA ASP A 125 -22.24 -7.09 -28.62
C ASP A 125 -21.85 -5.95 -27.64
N LEU A 126 -21.37 -6.28 -26.43
CA LEU A 126 -20.89 -5.33 -25.40
C LEU A 126 -19.74 -4.42 -25.86
#